data_AF-A0A9E0L3Y7-F1
#
_entry.id   AF-A0A9E0L3Y7-F1
#
_cell.length_a   1.000
_cell.length_b   1.000
_cell.length_c   1.000
_cell.angle_alpha   90.00
_cell.angle_beta   90.00
_cell.angle_gamma   90.00
#
_symmetry.space_group_name_H-M   'P 1'
#
loop_
_entity.id
_entity.type
_entity.pdbx_description
1 polymer ?
#
loop_
_entity_poly.entity_id
_entity_poly.type
_entity_poly.pdbx_seq_one_letter_code
_entity_poly.pdbx_strand_id
1 'polypeptide(L)'
;MARTLKLAGLALLAWMLTAAAPGKPVLPVFPEVRAGQTLTFPADHGAHPDYRTEWWYVTGWLKTEDGRDLGFQVTFFRSRLSVDQRNPSAFAPKQILFAHAGLSDPKIGKLLHDGRMARQGLGLAQASTTDADIVIDDWRLRRGADG
;
A
#
# COMPACT_ATOMS: atom_id res chain seq x y z
N MET A 1 23.75 18.43 63.88
CA MET A 1 23.22 17.15 63.38
C MET A 1 22.45 17.41 62.10
N ALA A 2 23.09 17.31 60.94
CA ALA A 2 22.47 17.51 59.64
C ALA A 2 23.24 16.68 58.60
N ARG A 3 22.51 16.20 57.58
CA ARG A 3 22.98 15.54 56.33
C ARG A 3 22.97 14.01 56.31
N THR A 4 21.79 13.41 56.15
CA THR A 4 21.67 12.02 55.61
C THR A 4 20.38 11.79 54.82
N LEU A 5 19.81 12.82 54.17
CA LEU A 5 18.58 12.65 53.38
C LEU A 5 18.59 13.42 52.05
N LYS A 6 19.61 13.19 51.20
CA LYS A 6 19.59 13.68 49.79
C LYS A 6 20.11 12.68 48.75
N LEU A 7 20.66 11.53 49.15
CA LEU A 7 21.28 10.57 48.21
C LEU A 7 20.34 9.49 47.67
N ALA A 8 19.22 9.19 48.35
CA ALA A 8 18.29 8.14 47.90
C ALA A 8 17.42 8.56 46.69
N GLY A 9 17.12 9.86 46.54
CA GLY A 9 16.26 10.37 45.46
C GLY A 9 16.93 10.43 44.09
N LEU A 10 18.25 10.64 44.03
CA LEU A 10 18.98 10.70 42.76
C LEU A 10 19.24 9.32 42.14
N ALA A 11 19.32 8.26 42.95
CA ALA A 11 19.52 6.90 42.45
C ALA A 11 18.26 6.34 41.75
N LEU A 12 17.05 6.70 42.23
CA LEU A 12 15.79 6.30 41.59
C LEU A 12 15.57 6.98 40.23
N LEU A 13 15.98 8.25 40.10
CA LEU A 13 15.89 8.97 38.82
C LEU A 13 16.85 8.41 37.76
N ALA A 14 18.04 7.96 38.17
CA ALA A 14 19.01 7.34 37.25
C ALA A 14 18.55 5.97 36.73
N TRP A 15 17.73 5.23 37.49
CA TRP A 15 17.14 3.95 37.07
C TRP A 15 15.93 4.11 36.14
N MET A 16 15.20 5.22 36.22
CA MET A 16 14.11 5.52 35.28
C MET A 16 14.60 6.04 33.91
N LEU A 17 15.90 6.32 33.77
CA LEU A 17 16.51 6.88 32.57
C LEU A 17 17.24 5.86 31.68
N THR A 18 17.10 4.55 31.93
CA THR A 18 17.35 3.55 30.87
C THR A 18 16.21 3.59 29.85
N ALA A 19 16.03 4.74 29.21
CA ALA A 19 15.32 4.84 27.95
C ALA A 19 16.02 3.85 27.02
N ALA A 20 15.35 2.74 26.70
CA ALA A 20 15.82 1.81 25.71
C ALA A 20 16.08 2.62 24.43
N ALA A 21 17.34 2.78 24.06
CA ALA A 21 17.69 3.36 22.77
C ALA A 21 16.89 2.58 21.72
N PRO A 22 16.17 3.25 20.79
CA PRO A 22 15.39 2.54 19.80
C PRO A 22 16.33 1.58 19.07
N GLY A 23 16.10 0.28 19.24
CA GLY A 23 16.92 -0.74 18.60
C GLY A 23 16.86 -0.54 17.08
N LYS A 24 17.95 -0.86 16.37
CA LYS A 24 18.05 -0.73 14.90
C LYS A 24 16.75 -1.21 14.23
N PRO A 25 16.17 -0.43 13.29
CA PRO A 25 14.90 -0.77 12.67
C PRO A 25 15.01 -2.11 11.94
N VAL A 26 13.94 -2.91 12.00
CA VAL A 26 13.85 -4.13 11.19
C VAL A 26 13.14 -3.76 9.89
N LEU A 27 13.90 -3.59 8.82
CA LEU A 27 13.37 -3.25 7.51
C LEU A 27 12.85 -4.50 6.79
N PRO A 28 11.84 -4.37 5.90
CA PRO A 28 11.39 -5.49 5.08
C PRO A 28 12.49 -5.94 4.12
N VAL A 29 12.59 -7.25 3.92
CA VAL A 29 13.37 -7.85 2.82
C VAL A 29 12.41 -8.09 1.67
N PHE A 30 12.74 -7.57 0.48
CA PHE A 30 11.93 -7.77 -0.71
C PHE A 30 12.43 -9.00 -1.49
N PRO A 31 11.55 -9.93 -1.90
CA PRO A 31 11.94 -11.02 -2.76
C PRO A 31 12.51 -10.51 -4.09
N GLU A 32 13.50 -11.22 -4.62
CA GLU A 32 14.01 -10.99 -5.98
C GLU A 32 13.07 -11.63 -7.00
N VAL A 33 12.92 -10.99 -8.16
CA VAL A 33 12.27 -11.61 -9.32
C VAL A 33 13.30 -12.48 -10.02
N ARG A 34 13.05 -13.79 -10.06
CA ARG A 34 14.00 -14.78 -10.59
C ARG A 34 13.46 -15.43 -11.86
N ALA A 35 14.36 -15.72 -12.80
CA ALA A 35 14.04 -16.52 -13.96
C ALA A 35 13.65 -17.95 -13.54
N GLY A 36 12.73 -18.58 -14.29
CA GLY A 36 12.28 -19.95 -14.04
C GLY A 36 11.19 -20.08 -12.98
N GLN A 37 10.76 -18.99 -12.34
CA GLN A 37 9.57 -19.00 -11.48
C GLN A 37 8.31 -19.17 -12.35
N THR A 38 7.60 -20.27 -12.18
CA THR A 38 6.34 -20.52 -12.89
C THR A 38 5.18 -19.82 -12.18
N LEU A 39 4.35 -19.10 -12.96
CA LEU A 39 3.10 -18.54 -12.46
C LEU A 39 2.06 -19.66 -12.24
N THR A 40 1.39 -19.64 -11.10
CA THR A 40 0.39 -20.61 -10.68
C THR A 40 -0.96 -19.93 -10.53
N PHE A 41 -1.90 -20.26 -11.42
CA PHE A 41 -3.27 -19.76 -11.35
C PHE A 41 -4.20 -20.79 -10.70
N PRO A 42 -5.17 -20.37 -9.87
CA PRO A 42 -5.63 -18.99 -9.68
C PRO A 42 -4.86 -18.16 -8.63
N ALA A 43 -3.87 -18.73 -7.93
CA ALA A 43 -3.18 -18.05 -6.84
C ALA A 43 -2.57 -16.69 -7.27
N ASP A 44 -1.94 -16.65 -8.44
CA ASP A 44 -1.28 -15.44 -8.97
C ASP A 44 -2.26 -14.43 -9.62
N HIS A 45 -3.59 -14.65 -9.51
CA HIS A 45 -4.55 -13.56 -9.68
C HIS A 45 -4.60 -12.64 -8.46
N GLY A 46 -4.31 -13.18 -7.27
CA GLY A 46 -4.26 -12.43 -6.03
C GLY A 46 -3.07 -11.47 -5.97
N ALA A 47 -3.11 -10.58 -4.99
CA ALA A 47 -2.01 -9.70 -4.67
C ALA A 47 -0.80 -10.46 -4.09
N HIS A 48 0.39 -9.96 -4.41
CA HIS A 48 1.69 -10.47 -3.96
C HIS A 48 2.35 -9.52 -2.94
N PRO A 49 1.83 -9.39 -1.70
CA PRO A 49 2.22 -8.35 -0.73
C PRO A 49 3.68 -8.39 -0.29
N ASP A 50 4.38 -9.51 -0.51
CA ASP A 50 5.79 -9.61 -0.17
C ASP A 50 6.68 -8.77 -1.10
N TYR A 51 6.27 -8.60 -2.36
CA TYR A 51 6.99 -7.79 -3.32
C TYR A 51 6.83 -6.30 -3.05
N ARG A 52 7.91 -5.56 -3.32
CA ARG A 52 7.98 -4.11 -3.09
C ARG A 52 6.92 -3.35 -3.88
N THR A 53 6.65 -3.78 -5.11
CA THR A 53 5.79 -3.07 -6.04
C THR A 53 4.89 -4.05 -6.76
N GLU A 54 3.63 -3.68 -6.96
CA GLU A 54 2.67 -4.46 -7.74
C GLU A 54 1.71 -3.51 -8.47
N TRP A 55 1.25 -3.94 -9.64
CA TRP A 55 0.45 -3.14 -10.56
C TRP A 55 -0.74 -3.93 -11.09
N TRP A 56 -1.89 -3.26 -11.18
CA TRP A 56 -3.03 -3.68 -11.97
C TRP A 56 -3.33 -2.55 -12.95
N TYR A 57 -3.22 -2.84 -14.24
CA TYR A 57 -3.33 -1.82 -15.28
C TYR A 57 -4.28 -2.25 -16.38
N VAL A 58 -5.36 -1.51 -16.52
CA VAL A 58 -6.40 -1.73 -17.53
C VAL A 58 -6.39 -0.56 -18.49
N THR A 59 -6.33 -0.85 -19.78
CA THR A 59 -6.44 0.14 -20.85
C THR A 59 -7.40 -0.36 -21.91
N GLY A 60 -8.08 0.55 -22.59
CA GLY A 60 -8.99 0.16 -23.65
C GLY A 60 -9.64 1.31 -24.37
N TRP A 61 -10.51 0.93 -25.31
CA TRP A 61 -11.33 1.82 -26.10
C TRP A 61 -12.79 1.52 -25.84
N LEU A 62 -13.61 2.56 -25.78
CA LEU A 62 -15.06 2.49 -25.65
C LEU A 62 -15.67 3.08 -26.92
N LYS A 63 -16.77 2.47 -27.37
CA LYS A 63 -17.66 3.05 -28.37
C LYS A 63 -18.95 3.47 -27.68
N THR A 64 -19.26 4.76 -27.73
CA THR A 64 -20.51 5.29 -27.18
C THR A 64 -21.70 4.96 -28.09
N GLU A 65 -22.92 5.10 -27.59
CA GLU A 65 -24.14 4.92 -28.39
C GLU A 65 -24.23 5.87 -29.59
N ASP A 66 -23.68 7.10 -29.46
CA ASP A 66 -23.57 8.07 -30.55
C ASP A 66 -22.36 7.81 -31.48
N GLY A 67 -21.70 6.66 -31.35
CA GLY A 67 -20.67 6.17 -32.26
C GLY A 67 -19.26 6.71 -32.01
N ARG A 68 -19.05 7.52 -30.95
CA ARG A 68 -17.75 8.12 -30.64
C ARG A 68 -16.81 7.11 -30.01
N ASP A 69 -15.52 7.28 -30.31
CA ASP A 69 -14.46 6.51 -29.70
C ASP A 69 -13.86 7.29 -28.52
N LEU A 70 -13.83 6.65 -27.35
CA LEU A 70 -13.19 7.17 -26.14
C LEU A 70 -12.06 6.21 -25.74
N GLY A 71 -10.92 6.76 -25.34
CA GLY A 71 -9.86 5.98 -24.71
C GLY A 71 -10.03 5.99 -23.20
N PHE A 72 -9.73 4.90 -22.51
CA PHE A 72 -9.66 4.90 -21.05
C PHE A 72 -8.43 4.16 -20.52
N GLN A 73 -8.03 4.55 -19.32
CA GLN A 73 -7.10 3.79 -18.49
C GLN A 73 -7.56 3.78 -17.03
N VAL A 74 -7.29 2.70 -16.33
CA VAL A 74 -7.43 2.57 -14.88
C VAL A 74 -6.22 1.83 -14.35
N THR A 75 -5.50 2.47 -13.43
CA THR A 75 -4.32 1.91 -12.79
C THR A 75 -4.58 1.80 -11.29
N PHE A 76 -4.28 0.65 -10.71
CA PHE A 76 -4.01 0.50 -9.28
C PHE A 76 -2.54 0.11 -9.13
N PHE A 77 -1.83 0.72 -8.18
CA PHE A 77 -0.49 0.28 -7.84
C PHE A 77 -0.30 0.24 -6.32
N ARG A 78 0.49 -0.71 -5.85
CA ARG A 78 0.88 -0.84 -4.44
C ARG A 78 2.38 -0.67 -4.30
N SER A 79 2.80 0.03 -3.24
CA SER A 79 4.18 0.02 -2.78
C SER A 79 4.29 -0.40 -1.32
N ARG A 80 5.15 -1.37 -1.03
CA ARG A 80 5.59 -1.74 0.32
C ARG A 80 6.79 -0.87 0.71
N LEU A 81 6.68 -0.13 1.80
CA LEU A 81 7.68 0.86 2.20
C LEU A 81 8.74 0.27 3.14
N SER A 82 9.95 0.81 3.07
CA SER A 82 11.07 0.48 3.97
C SER A 82 10.90 1.16 5.33
N VAL A 83 9.89 0.74 6.09
CA VAL A 83 9.61 1.18 7.47
C VAL A 83 9.89 0.05 8.45
N ASP A 84 10.18 0.39 9.73
CA ASP A 84 10.40 -0.61 10.78
C ASP A 84 9.17 -1.52 10.92
N GLN A 85 9.33 -2.81 10.61
CA GLN A 85 8.27 -3.80 10.64
C GLN A 85 7.72 -4.01 12.06
N ARG A 86 8.54 -3.72 13.08
CA ARG A 86 8.15 -3.80 14.50
C ARG A 86 7.32 -2.60 14.96
N ASN A 87 7.15 -1.57 14.14
CA ASN A 87 6.30 -0.44 14.50
C ASN A 87 4.86 -0.95 14.74
N PRO A 88 4.33 -0.81 15.97
CA PRO A 88 3.02 -1.33 16.34
C PRO A 88 1.88 -0.39 15.91
N SER A 89 2.19 0.82 15.44
CA SER A 89 1.18 1.81 15.08
C SER A 89 0.32 1.32 13.92
N ALA A 90 -1.01 1.36 14.10
CA ALA A 90 -1.97 1.12 13.04
C ALA A 90 -1.89 2.17 11.90
N PHE A 91 -1.21 3.30 12.15
CA PHE A 91 -0.97 4.35 11.16
C PHE A 91 0.38 4.23 10.46
N ALA A 92 1.23 3.28 10.85
CA ALA A 92 2.51 3.05 10.18
C ALA A 92 2.25 2.70 8.70
N PRO A 93 2.80 3.45 7.73
CA PRO A 93 2.53 3.24 6.32
C PRO A 93 3.35 2.05 5.79
N LYS A 94 3.05 0.82 6.24
CA LYS A 94 3.77 -0.38 5.80
C LYS A 94 3.56 -0.61 4.30
N GLN A 95 2.34 -0.36 3.82
CA GLN A 95 2.00 -0.36 2.40
C GLN A 95 1.12 0.85 2.06
N ILE A 96 1.32 1.42 0.88
CA ILE A 96 0.45 2.44 0.29
C ILE A 96 -0.09 1.90 -1.02
N LEU A 97 -1.39 2.07 -1.22
CA LEU A 97 -2.07 1.80 -2.48
C LEU A 97 -2.45 3.14 -3.12
N PHE A 98 -2.41 3.14 -4.44
CA PHE A 98 -2.73 4.28 -5.28
C PHE A 98 -3.66 3.80 -6.39
N ALA A 99 -4.54 4.68 -6.84
CA ALA A 99 -5.35 4.48 -8.03
C ALA A 99 -5.39 5.75 -8.88
N HIS A 100 -5.49 5.58 -10.20
CA HIS A 100 -5.65 6.65 -11.16
C HIS A 100 -6.51 6.20 -12.33
N ALA A 101 -7.57 6.94 -12.65
CA ALA A 101 -8.42 6.69 -13.81
C ALA A 101 -8.38 7.90 -14.76
N GLY A 102 -8.47 7.63 -16.05
CA GLY A 102 -8.35 8.63 -17.09
C GLY A 102 -9.28 8.28 -18.26
N LEU A 103 -9.99 9.27 -18.77
CA LEU A 103 -10.87 9.18 -19.92
C LEU A 103 -10.45 10.23 -20.96
N SER A 104 -10.13 9.76 -22.15
CA SER A 104 -9.69 10.56 -23.30
C SER A 104 -10.85 10.71 -24.27
N ASP A 105 -11.44 11.91 -24.31
CA ASP A 105 -12.44 12.30 -25.30
C ASP A 105 -11.85 13.34 -26.27
N PRO A 106 -11.72 13.03 -27.57
CA PRO A 106 -11.23 13.98 -28.57
C PRO A 106 -12.02 15.30 -28.61
N LYS A 107 -13.32 15.29 -28.27
CA LYS A 107 -14.13 16.51 -28.21
C LYS A 107 -13.73 17.44 -27.06
N ILE A 108 -13.24 16.88 -25.95
CA ILE A 108 -12.81 17.65 -24.78
C ILE A 108 -11.38 18.18 -24.99
N GLY A 109 -10.55 17.46 -25.75
CA GLY A 109 -9.19 17.87 -26.09
C GLY A 109 -8.19 17.85 -24.93
N LYS A 110 -8.60 17.33 -23.77
CA LYS A 110 -7.75 17.08 -22.60
C LYS A 110 -8.23 15.84 -21.84
N LEU A 111 -7.35 15.23 -21.07
CA LEU A 111 -7.67 14.08 -20.24
C LEU A 111 -8.62 14.50 -19.10
N LEU A 112 -9.73 13.79 -18.95
CA LEU A 112 -10.50 13.79 -17.70
C LEU A 112 -9.90 12.71 -16.80
N HIS A 113 -9.51 13.06 -15.58
CA HIS A 113 -8.86 12.09 -14.70
C HIS A 113 -9.14 12.38 -13.22
N ASP A 114 -8.96 11.35 -12.41
CA ASP A 114 -9.02 11.43 -10.96
C ASP A 114 -8.12 10.33 -10.35
N GLY A 115 -7.83 10.42 -9.07
CA GLY A 115 -7.03 9.43 -8.37
C GLY A 115 -7.34 9.31 -6.88
N ARG A 116 -6.85 8.23 -6.30
CA ARG A 116 -6.92 7.93 -4.86
C ARG A 116 -5.55 7.49 -4.37
N MET A 117 -5.29 7.71 -3.09
CA MET A 117 -4.13 7.17 -2.40
C MET A 117 -4.50 6.92 -0.94
N ALA A 118 -4.21 5.73 -0.44
CA ALA A 118 -4.40 5.42 0.97
C ALA A 118 -3.36 4.43 1.47
N ARG A 119 -3.09 4.49 2.78
CA ARG A 119 -2.38 3.43 3.49
C ARG A 119 -3.26 2.19 3.52
N GLN A 120 -2.64 1.02 3.37
CA GLN A 120 -3.38 -0.24 3.55
C GLN A 120 -3.87 -0.38 5.00
N GLY A 121 -5.07 -0.91 5.17
CA GLY A 121 -5.69 -1.16 6.48
C GLY A 121 -6.70 -0.09 6.87
N LEU A 122 -7.20 -0.18 8.11
CA LEU A 122 -8.23 0.73 8.67
C LEU A 122 -9.51 0.84 7.82
N GLY A 123 -9.79 -0.14 6.96
CA GLY A 123 -10.91 -0.10 6.02
C GLY A 123 -10.74 0.87 4.84
N LEU A 124 -9.57 1.51 4.68
CA LEU A 124 -9.34 2.53 3.64
C LEU A 124 -8.81 1.95 2.34
N ALA A 125 -7.92 0.95 2.42
CA ALA A 125 -7.38 0.30 1.23
C ALA A 125 -6.96 -1.15 1.52
N GLN A 126 -7.18 -2.01 0.53
CA GLN A 126 -6.85 -3.42 0.57
C GLN A 126 -6.63 -3.97 -0.84
N ALA A 127 -5.71 -4.93 -0.98
CA ALA A 127 -5.62 -5.81 -2.14
C ALA A 127 -5.70 -7.25 -1.63
N SER A 128 -6.66 -8.02 -2.14
CA SER A 128 -6.87 -9.40 -1.71
C SER A 128 -5.76 -10.30 -2.23
N THR A 129 -5.31 -11.26 -1.41
CA THR A 129 -4.37 -12.32 -1.81
C THR A 129 -5.08 -13.55 -2.37
N THR A 130 -6.42 -13.57 -2.37
CA THR A 130 -7.20 -14.74 -2.84
C THR A 130 -7.61 -14.63 -4.30
N ASP A 131 -7.73 -13.41 -4.82
CA ASP A 131 -8.13 -13.10 -6.19
C ASP A 131 -7.82 -11.63 -6.50
N ALA A 132 -7.99 -11.19 -7.75
CA ALA A 132 -7.81 -9.79 -8.10
C ALA A 132 -9.01 -8.97 -7.59
N ASP A 133 -8.87 -8.42 -6.38
CA ASP A 133 -9.84 -7.55 -5.73
C ASP A 133 -9.10 -6.47 -4.94
N ILE A 134 -9.15 -5.24 -5.45
CA ILE A 134 -8.42 -4.09 -4.95
C ILE A 134 -9.41 -2.98 -4.65
N VAL A 135 -9.38 -2.47 -3.43
CA VAL A 135 -10.25 -1.39 -2.95
C VAL A 135 -9.39 -0.25 -2.42
N ILE A 136 -9.75 0.98 -2.77
CA ILE A 136 -9.26 2.22 -2.16
C ILE A 136 -10.45 3.16 -2.01
N ASP A 137 -10.92 3.37 -0.79
CA ASP A 137 -12.14 4.15 -0.51
C ASP A 137 -13.34 3.64 -1.34
N ASP A 138 -13.88 4.49 -2.23
CA ASP A 138 -15.00 4.20 -3.13
C ASP A 138 -14.57 3.50 -4.44
N TRP A 139 -13.27 3.35 -4.70
CA TRP A 139 -12.75 2.76 -5.93
C TRP A 139 -12.46 1.29 -5.76
N ARG A 140 -12.90 0.47 -6.73
CA ARG A 140 -12.67 -0.96 -6.73
C ARG A 140 -12.35 -1.51 -8.13
N LEU A 141 -11.34 -2.37 -8.19
CA LEU A 141 -11.12 -3.29 -9.31
C LEU A 141 -11.35 -4.71 -8.80
N ARG A 142 -12.26 -5.45 -9.43
CA ARG A 142 -12.54 -6.85 -9.07
C ARG A 142 -12.64 -7.70 -10.33
N ARG A 143 -11.99 -8.86 -10.34
CA ARG A 143 -12.16 -9.87 -11.38
C ARG A 143 -13.59 -10.43 -11.36
N GLY A 144 -14.20 -10.59 -12.52
CA GLY A 144 -15.50 -11.24 -12.71
C GLY A 144 -15.35 -12.75 -12.78
N ALA A 145 -16.44 -13.51 -12.71
CA ALA A 145 -16.38 -14.98 -12.82
C ALA A 145 -15.91 -15.45 -14.21
N ASP A 146 -16.04 -14.59 -15.22
CA ASP A 146 -15.66 -14.75 -16.62
C ASP A 146 -14.22 -14.30 -16.94
N GLY A 147 -13.50 -13.77 -15.95
CA GLY A 147 -12.15 -13.22 -16.11
C GLY A 147 -12.10 -11.74 -15.75
#